data_AF-A0A960KUQ0-F1
#
_entry.id   AF-A0A960KUQ0-F1
#
_cell.length_a   1.000
_cell.length_b   1.000
_cell.length_c   1.000
_cell.angle_alpha   90.00
_cell.angle_beta   90.00
_cell.angle_gamma   90.00
#
_symmetry.space_group_name_H-M   'P 1'
#
loop_
_entity.id
_entity.type
_entity.pdbx_description
1 polymer ?
#
loop_
_entity_poly.entity_id
_entity_poly.type
_entity_poly.pdbx_seq_one_letter_code
_entity_poly.pdbx_strand_id
1 'polypeptide(L)'
;MSKNTDPEWWTTALRLELEDRLKQAEATIRRALDPRGEPSSAQIAHLYELRCRRLLKLGQLEAARSAAQKGYAFMCEYASGATSGGEGIALSREAKTYQTNLNQLLDQAERKT
;
A
#
# COMPACT_ATOMS: atom_id res chain seq x y z
N MET A 1 -4.11 -29.12 -1.31
CA MET A 1 -4.74 -27.78 -1.30
C MET A 1 -4.23 -27.03 -0.09
N SER A 2 -3.10 -26.35 -0.19
CA SER A 2 -2.61 -25.50 0.90
C SER A 2 -3.47 -24.24 0.91
N LYS A 3 -4.30 -24.06 1.93
CA LYS A 3 -5.01 -22.80 2.16
C LYS A 3 -3.94 -21.71 2.31
N ASN A 4 -3.79 -20.87 1.29
CA ASN A 4 -3.09 -19.59 1.41
C ASN A 4 -3.89 -18.78 2.43
N THR A 5 -3.53 -18.95 3.69
CA THR A 5 -4.10 -18.20 4.80
C THR A 5 -3.14 -17.05 4.97
N ASP A 6 -3.59 -15.84 4.66
CA ASP A 6 -2.79 -14.66 4.91
C ASP A 6 -2.28 -14.68 6.36
N PRO A 7 -1.06 -14.18 6.64
CA PRO A 7 -0.56 -14.11 8.00
C PRO A 7 -1.52 -13.36 8.92
N GLU A 8 -1.62 -13.79 10.17
CA GLU A 8 -2.54 -13.20 11.16
C GLU A 8 -2.35 -11.67 11.31
N TRP A 9 -1.10 -11.20 11.23
CA TRP A 9 -0.78 -9.77 11.29
C TRP A 9 -1.37 -9.01 10.10
N TRP A 10 -1.43 -9.62 8.91
CA TRP A 10 -2.01 -9.00 7.72
C TRP A 10 -3.53 -8.94 7.81
N THR A 11 -4.17 -10.03 8.23
CA THR A 11 -5.61 -10.06 8.48
C THR A 11 -6.02 -9.01 9.54
N THR A 12 -5.21 -8.86 10.58
CA THR A 12 -5.43 -7.85 11.63
C THR A 12 -5.29 -6.43 11.09
N ALA A 13 -4.26 -6.16 10.28
CA ALA A 13 -4.07 -4.85 9.66
C ALA A 13 -5.23 -4.49 8.73
N LEU A 14 -5.71 -5.44 7.91
CA LEU A 14 -6.89 -5.25 7.07
C LEU A 14 -8.12 -4.90 7.90
N ARG A 15 -8.39 -5.63 8.99
CA ARG A 15 -9.52 -5.31 9.87
C ARG A 15 -9.41 -3.91 10.47
N LEU A 16 -8.23 -3.52 10.94
CA LEU A 16 -7.98 -2.18 11.47
C LEU A 16 -8.18 -1.09 10.41
N GLU A 17 -7.79 -1.35 9.16
CA GLU A 17 -8.04 -0.47 8.00
C GLU A 17 -9.53 -0.33 7.70
N LEU A 18 -10.30 -1.44 7.75
CA LEU A 18 -11.76 -1.41 7.60
C LEU A 18 -12.44 -0.57 8.70
N GLU A 19 -11.89 -0.59 9.92
CA GLU A 19 -12.32 0.21 11.09
C GLU A 19 -11.77 1.66 11.07
N ASP A 20 -11.12 2.09 9.99
CA ASP A 20 -10.46 3.40 9.84
C ASP A 20 -9.32 3.70 10.85
N ARG A 21 -8.78 2.65 11.49
CA ARG A 21 -7.67 2.71 12.45
C ARG A 21 -6.32 2.58 11.76
N LEU A 22 -6.07 3.40 10.74
CA LEU A 22 -4.91 3.29 9.84
C LEU A 22 -3.57 3.25 10.55
N LYS A 23 -3.33 4.14 11.52
CA LYS A 23 -2.07 4.16 12.30
C LYS A 23 -1.81 2.85 13.02
N GLN A 24 -2.85 2.18 13.49
CA GLN A 24 -2.73 0.90 14.18
C GLN A 24 -2.52 -0.24 13.19
N ALA A 25 -3.13 -0.18 12.00
CA ALA A 25 -2.86 -1.11 10.92
C ALA A 25 -1.38 -1.03 10.49
N GLU A 26 -0.86 0.18 10.26
CA GLU A 26 0.55 0.43 9.95
C GLU A 26 1.48 -0.10 11.04
N ALA A 27 1.19 0.21 12.31
CA ALA A 27 1.97 -0.26 13.44
C ALA A 27 1.95 -1.79 13.59
N THR A 28 0.83 -2.44 13.26
CA THR A 28 0.70 -3.91 13.25
C THR A 28 1.64 -4.52 12.23
N ILE A 29 1.71 -3.95 11.03
CA ILE A 29 2.61 -4.40 9.95
C ILE A 29 4.07 -4.20 10.36
N ARG A 30 4.45 -2.99 10.81
CA ARG A 30 5.82 -2.69 11.28
C ARG A 30 6.26 -3.62 12.40
N ARG A 31 5.42 -3.83 13.41
CA ARG A 31 5.74 -4.71 14.55
C ARG A 31 5.97 -6.17 14.12
N ALA A 32 5.31 -6.62 13.06
CA ALA A 32 5.48 -7.98 12.56
C ALA A 32 6.75 -8.16 11.71
N LEU A 33 7.11 -7.15 10.91
CA LEU A 33 8.13 -7.25 9.85
C LEU A 33 9.47 -6.61 10.23
N ASP A 34 9.48 -5.48 10.93
CA ASP A 34 10.72 -4.75 11.27
C ASP A 34 11.71 -5.63 12.06
N PRO A 35 11.29 -6.42 13.08
CA PRO A 35 12.22 -7.30 13.81
C PRO A 35 12.83 -8.41 12.95
N ARG A 36 12.24 -8.69 11.78
CA ARG A 36 12.69 -9.71 10.82
C ARG A 36 13.58 -9.12 9.73
N GLY A 37 13.75 -7.80 9.70
CA GLY A 37 14.42 -7.09 8.61
C GLY A 37 13.63 -7.14 7.29
N GLU A 38 12.34 -7.46 7.34
CA GLU A 38 11.48 -7.50 6.16
C GLU A 38 10.94 -6.09 5.86
N PRO A 39 10.75 -5.71 4.59
CA PRO A 39 10.39 -4.34 4.22
C PRO A 39 8.91 -4.04 4.53
N SER A 40 8.64 -3.52 5.72
CA SER A 40 7.28 -3.13 6.14
C SER A 40 6.62 -2.12 5.21
N SER A 41 7.41 -1.20 4.64
CA SER A 41 6.91 -0.10 3.82
C SER A 41 6.21 -0.58 2.55
N ALA A 42 6.71 -1.65 1.92
CA ALA A 42 6.04 -2.25 0.75
C ALA A 42 4.67 -2.86 1.12
N GLN A 43 4.57 -3.51 2.27
CA GLN A 43 3.30 -4.08 2.75
C GLN A 43 2.29 -3.01 3.17
N ILE A 44 2.77 -1.91 3.77
CA ILE A 44 1.92 -0.75 4.08
C ILE A 44 1.44 -0.07 2.79
N ALA A 45 2.29 0.07 1.78
CA ALA A 45 1.87 0.57 0.48
C ALA A 45 0.73 -0.28 -0.10
N HIS A 46 0.87 -1.61 -0.05
CA HIS A 46 -0.19 -2.52 -0.50
C HIS A 46 -1.50 -2.35 0.28
N LEU A 47 -1.45 -2.11 1.60
CA LEU A 47 -2.63 -1.81 2.41
C LEU A 47 -3.38 -0.57 1.87
N TYR A 48 -2.63 0.49 1.55
CA TYR A 48 -3.19 1.72 0.99
C TYR A 48 -3.73 1.55 -0.44
N GLU A 49 -3.14 0.67 -1.25
CA GLU A 49 -3.68 0.29 -2.55
C GLU A 49 -5.07 -0.35 -2.41
N LEU A 50 -5.20 -1.33 -1.51
CA LEU A 50 -6.48 -2.01 -1.24
C LEU A 50 -7.53 -1.02 -0.75
N ARG A 51 -7.15 -0.12 0.16
CA ARG A 51 -8.00 0.98 0.62
C ARG A 51 -8.47 1.87 -0.53
N CYS A 52 -7.56 2.33 -1.38
CA CYS A 52 -7.88 3.16 -2.55
C CYS A 52 -8.94 2.49 -3.43
N ARG A 53 -8.73 1.22 -3.80
CA ARG A 53 -9.68 0.44 -4.61
C ARG A 53 -11.06 0.33 -3.96
N ARG A 54 -11.11 0.13 -2.63
CA ARG A 54 -12.35 0.06 -1.87
C ARG A 54 -13.09 1.41 -1.85
N LEU A 55 -12.37 2.50 -1.60
CA LEU A 55 -12.94 3.85 -1.58
C LEU A 55 -13.50 4.26 -2.95
N LEU A 56 -12.82 3.87 -4.04
CA LEU A 56 -13.33 4.07 -5.41
C LEU A 56 -14.64 3.32 -5.65
N LYS A 57 -14.78 2.08 -5.17
CA LYS A 57 -16.04 1.32 -5.27
C LYS A 57 -17.18 1.97 -4.49
N LEU A 58 -16.87 2.75 -3.46
CA LEU A 58 -17.83 3.52 -2.66
C LEU A 58 -18.08 4.93 -3.22
N GLY A 59 -17.46 5.31 -4.35
CA GLY A 59 -17.56 6.66 -4.92
C GLY A 59 -16.82 7.74 -4.12
N GLN A 60 -15.98 7.36 -3.15
CA GLN A 60 -15.25 8.29 -2.28
C GLN A 60 -13.92 8.71 -2.91
N LEU A 61 -13.99 9.50 -3.98
CA LEU A 61 -12.84 9.83 -4.82
C LEU A 61 -11.72 10.57 -4.09
N GLU A 62 -12.03 11.61 -3.32
CA GLU A 62 -10.99 12.37 -2.59
C GLU A 62 -10.28 11.51 -1.54
N ALA A 63 -11.03 10.65 -0.84
CA ALA A 63 -10.45 9.69 0.10
C ALA A 63 -9.55 8.67 -0.63
N ALA A 64 -9.97 8.21 -1.82
CA ALA A 64 -9.16 7.31 -2.64
C ALA A 64 -7.86 7.96 -3.12
N ARG A 65 -7.91 9.23 -3.54
CA ARG A 65 -6.73 10.04 -3.90
C ARG A 65 -5.76 10.16 -2.73
N SER A 66 -6.27 10.46 -1.54
CA SER A 66 -5.44 10.52 -0.33
C SER A 66 -4.79 9.17 -0.01
N ALA A 67 -5.53 8.07 -0.11
CA ALA A 67 -5.00 6.72 0.08
C ALA A 67 -3.92 6.37 -0.95
N ALA A 68 -4.13 6.71 -2.23
CA ALA A 68 -3.16 6.52 -3.31
C ALA A 68 -1.84 7.27 -3.04
N GLN A 69 -1.92 8.54 -2.63
CA GLN A 69 -0.76 9.36 -2.28
C GLN A 69 0.02 8.77 -1.10
N LYS A 70 -0.68 8.28 -0.07
CA LYS A 70 -0.06 7.60 1.07
C LYS A 70 0.66 6.33 0.66
N GLY A 71 0.03 5.47 -0.14
CA GLY A 71 0.67 4.27 -0.65
C GLY A 71 1.93 4.56 -1.45
N TYR A 72 1.91 5.60 -2.29
CA TYR A 72 3.08 6.02 -3.07
C TYR A 72 4.23 6.50 -2.17
N ALA A 73 3.93 7.27 -1.13
CA ALA A 73 4.94 7.72 -0.17
C ALA A 73 5.67 6.54 0.50
N PHE A 74 4.95 5.47 0.86
CA PHE A 74 5.55 4.25 1.40
C PHE A 74 6.37 3.46 0.37
N MET A 75 5.98 3.45 -0.90
CA MET A 75 6.82 2.88 -1.97
C MET A 75 8.12 3.67 -2.17
N CYS A 76 8.08 4.99 -2.02
CA CYS A 76 9.29 5.82 -2.02
C CYS A 76 10.18 5.52 -0.81
N GLU A 77 9.59 5.35 0.39
CA GLU A 77 10.33 4.93 1.59
C GLU A 77 11.00 3.56 1.36
N TYR A 78 10.28 2.60 0.78
CA TYR A 78 10.84 1.30 0.42
C TYR A 78 12.00 1.41 -0.58
N ALA A 79 11.81 2.17 -1.67
CA ALA A 79 12.85 2.37 -2.68
C ALA A 79 14.08 3.11 -2.13
N SER A 80 13.90 3.99 -1.15
CA SER A 80 15.01 4.69 -0.48
C SER A 80 15.90 3.77 0.36
N GLY A 81 15.41 2.59 0.73
CA GLY A 81 16.18 1.57 1.45
C GLY A 81 17.15 0.78 0.57
N ALA A 82 17.18 1.02 -0.75
CA ALA A 82 18.09 0.32 -1.66
C ALA A 82 19.56 0.61 -1.31
N THR A 83 20.35 -0.45 -1.18
CA THR A 83 21.76 -0.36 -0.77
C THR A 83 22.72 -0.26 -1.95
N SER A 84 22.23 -0.49 -3.18
CA SER A 84 23.03 -0.43 -4.41
C SER A 84 22.36 0.40 -5.51
N GLY A 85 23.17 0.97 -6.42
CA GLY A 85 22.68 1.83 -7.50
C GLY A 85 21.74 1.11 -8.48
N GLY A 86 22.00 -0.18 -8.77
CA GLY A 86 21.13 -0.99 -9.65
C GLY A 86 19.78 -1.34 -9.01
N GLU A 87 19.80 -1.73 -7.72
CA GLU A 87 18.61 -2.00 -6.93
C GLU A 87 17.75 -0.74 -6.75
N GLY A 88 18.38 0.41 -6.48
CA GLY A 88 17.68 1.68 -6.35
C GLY A 88 16.98 2.11 -7.62
N ILE A 89 17.59 1.89 -8.80
CA ILE A 89 16.94 2.14 -10.09
C ILE A 89 15.73 1.22 -10.30
N ALA A 90 15.86 -0.06 -9.94
CA ALA A 90 14.77 -1.02 -10.06
C ALA A 90 13.58 -0.66 -9.17
N LEU A 91 13.82 -0.39 -7.88
CA LEU A 91 12.77 -0.01 -6.93
C LEU A 91 12.16 1.37 -7.26
N SER A 92 12.95 2.30 -7.78
CA SER A 92 12.42 3.59 -8.27
C SER A 92 11.49 3.42 -9.48
N ARG A 93 11.79 2.47 -10.38
CA ARG A 93 10.88 2.11 -11.49
C ARG A 93 9.60 1.48 -10.94
N GLU A 94 9.71 0.59 -9.96
CA GLU A 94 8.55 -0.02 -9.31
C GLU A 94 7.63 1.02 -8.66
N ALA A 95 8.19 1.99 -7.93
CA ALA A 95 7.42 3.09 -7.33
C ALA A 95 6.69 3.94 -8.40
N LYS A 96 7.34 4.20 -9.55
CA LYS A 96 6.71 4.92 -10.68
C LYS A 96 5.59 4.11 -11.33
N THR A 97 5.79 2.81 -11.55
CA THR A 97 4.75 1.92 -12.05
C THR A 97 3.57 1.87 -11.09
N TYR A 98 3.84 1.74 -9.79
CA TYR A 98 2.83 1.78 -8.73
C TYR A 98 2.00 3.08 -8.79
N GLN A 99 2.67 4.24 -8.87
CA GLN A 99 2.00 5.54 -9.01
C GLN A 99 1.15 5.63 -10.28
N THR A 100 1.68 5.14 -11.41
CA THR A 100 0.99 5.17 -12.70
C THR A 100 -0.30 4.35 -12.65
N ASN A 101 -0.22 3.15 -12.08
CA ASN A 101 -1.37 2.26 -11.91
C ASN A 101 -2.46 2.90 -11.03
N LEU A 102 -2.07 3.54 -9.92
CA LEU A 102 -3.02 4.23 -9.05
C LEU A 102 -3.69 5.41 -9.75
N ASN A 103 -2.93 6.23 -10.49
CA ASN A 103 -3.50 7.35 -11.24
C ASN A 103 -4.48 6.87 -12.32
N GLN A 104 -4.13 5.80 -13.06
CA GLN A 104 -5.06 5.21 -14.04
C GLN A 104 -6.36 4.73 -13.39
N LEU A 105 -6.30 4.15 -12.19
CA LEU A 105 -7.50 3.73 -11.45
C LEU A 105 -8.38 4.92 -11.05
N LEU A 106 -7.75 6.01 -10.58
CA LEU A 106 -8.45 7.25 -10.21
C LEU A 106 -9.12 7.89 -11.43
N ASP A 107 -8.38 8.03 -12.54
CA ASP A 107 -8.89 8.60 -13.80
C ASP A 107 -10.09 7.81 -14.35
N GLN A 108 -10.02 6.47 -14.26
CA GLN A 108 -11.13 5.60 -14.67
C GLN A 108 -12.38 5.77 -13.81
N ALA A 109 -12.21 6.04 -12.51
CA ALA A 109 -13.33 6.29 -11.61
C ALA A 109 -13.97 7.65 -11.85
N GLU A 110 -13.16 8.69 -12.11
CA GLU A 110 -13.65 10.03 -12.44
C GLU A 110 -14.53 10.05 -13.69
N ARG A 111 -14.14 9.32 -14.74
CA ARG A 111 -14.90 9.24 -15.99
C ARG A 111 -16.24 8.51 -15.87
N LYS A 112 -16.47 7.79 -14.77
CA LYS A 112 -17.70 7.02 -14.51
C LYS A 112 -18.68 7.74 -13.57
N THR A 113 -18.28 8.89 -13.02
CA THR A 113 -19.10 9.71 -12.13
C THR A 113 -19.79 10.81 -12.94
#